data_AF-V9G687-F1
#
_entry.id   AF-V9G687-F1
#
_cell.length_a   1.000
_cell.length_b   1.000
_cell.length_c   1.000
_cell.angle_alpha   90.00
_cell.angle_beta   90.00
_cell.angle_gamma   90.00
#
_symmetry.space_group_name_H-M   'P 1'
#
loop_
_entity.id
_entity.type
_entity.pdbx_description
1 polymer ?
#
loop_
_entity_poly.entity_id
_entity_poly.type
_entity_poly.pdbx_seq_one_letter_code
_entity_poly.pdbx_strand_id
1 'polypeptide(L)'
;MFIAIHVHIIIIALLLNADIGYAVGIWAYTIAGTFIVNALIGKPSQRFVGGLLLSIGIGCTFLLSNIQPYMLTVGTMFMLKVLFSFAVDHYGEAVEKA
;
A
#
# COMPACT_ATOMS: atom_id res chain seq x y z
N MET A 1 9.31 -4.83 11.24
CA MET A 1 8.84 -6.24 11.27
C MET A 1 7.44 -6.41 10.66
N PHE A 2 6.48 -5.51 10.92
CA PHE A 2 5.08 -5.65 10.49
C PHE A 2 4.83 -5.63 8.97
N ILE A 3 5.57 -4.84 8.19
CA ILE A 3 5.37 -4.70 6.74
C ILE A 3 5.70 -6.01 5.96
N ALA A 4 6.63 -6.83 6.45
CA ALA A 4 7.08 -8.05 5.76
C ALA A 4 6.01 -9.17 5.70
N ILE A 5 5.02 -9.15 6.59
CA ILE A 5 3.96 -10.18 6.67
C ILE A 5 2.85 -9.93 5.65
N HIS A 6 2.89 -8.79 4.95
CA HIS A 6 1.82 -8.34 4.06
C HIS A 6 1.84 -9.02 2.67
N VAL A 7 2.21 -10.29 2.61
CA VAL A 7 2.15 -11.14 1.40
C VAL A 7 0.75 -11.72 1.14
N HIS A 8 -0.21 -11.48 2.05
CA HIS A 8 -1.55 -12.07 1.99
C HIS A 8 -2.32 -11.76 0.71
N ILE A 9 -2.10 -10.62 0.04
CA ILE A 9 -2.77 -10.33 -1.25
C ILE A 9 -2.36 -11.32 -2.34
N ILE A 10 -1.09 -11.74 -2.36
CA ILE A 10 -0.57 -12.75 -3.28
C ILE A 10 -1.17 -14.12 -2.94
N ILE A 11 -1.25 -14.46 -1.65
CA ILE A 11 -1.88 -15.70 -1.18
C ILE A 11 -3.37 -15.74 -1.54
N ILE A 12 -4.10 -14.64 -1.36
CA ILE A 12 -5.51 -14.55 -1.73
C ILE A 12 -5.69 -14.74 -3.24
N ALA A 13 -4.84 -14.11 -4.06
CA ALA A 13 -4.88 -14.29 -5.50
C ALA A 13 -4.64 -15.76 -5.90
N LEU A 14 -3.66 -16.41 -5.27
CA LEU A 14 -3.37 -17.84 -5.46
C LEU A 14 -4.58 -18.72 -5.09
N LEU A 15 -5.18 -18.50 -3.91
CA LEU A 15 -6.29 -19.31 -3.42
C LEU A 15 -7.57 -19.14 -4.23
N LEU A 16 -7.79 -17.95 -4.80
CA LEU A 16 -8.96 -17.64 -5.63
C LEU A 16 -8.72 -17.94 -7.12
N ASN A 17 -7.56 -18.49 -7.48
CA ASN A 17 -7.14 -18.70 -8.88
C ASN A 17 -7.29 -17.41 -9.72
N ALA A 18 -6.95 -16.27 -9.11
CA ALA A 18 -6.93 -14.96 -9.74
C ALA A 18 -5.55 -14.68 -10.36
N ASP A 19 -5.46 -13.60 -11.14
CA ASP A 19 -4.21 -13.21 -11.77
C ASP A 19 -3.20 -12.73 -10.73
N ILE A 20 -2.14 -13.52 -10.56
CA ILE A 20 -1.06 -13.28 -9.59
C ILE A 20 -0.21 -12.07 -9.98
N GLY A 21 -0.11 -11.76 -11.27
CA GLY A 21 0.67 -10.64 -11.79
C GLY A 21 0.16 -9.31 -11.23
N TYR A 22 -1.15 -9.09 -11.23
CA TYR A 22 -1.74 -7.90 -10.61
C TYR A 22 -1.53 -7.87 -9.09
N ALA A 23 -1.68 -9.00 -8.40
CA ALA A 23 -1.47 -9.06 -6.96
C ALA A 23 -0.01 -8.74 -6.57
N VAL A 24 0.96 -9.26 -7.34
CA VAL A 24 2.39 -8.97 -7.17
C VAL A 24 2.68 -7.50 -7.47
N GLY A 25 2.09 -6.94 -8.52
CA GLY A 25 2.26 -5.52 -8.87
C GLY A 25 1.75 -4.58 -7.78
N ILE A 26 0.52 -4.80 -7.29
CA ILE A 26 -0.07 -4.02 -6.19
C ILE A 26 0.76 -4.18 -4.93
N TRP A 27 1.19 -5.40 -4.61
CA TRP A 27 2.05 -5.67 -3.47
C TRP A 27 3.38 -4.91 -3.57
N ALA A 28 4.11 -5.06 -4.66
CA ALA A 28 5.41 -4.43 -4.86
C ALA A 28 5.33 -2.91 -4.79
N TYR A 29 4.31 -2.32 -5.44
CA TYR A 29 4.04 -0.89 -5.37
C TYR A 29 3.81 -0.43 -3.94
N THR A 30 2.94 -1.13 -3.20
CA THR A 30 2.61 -0.79 -1.82
C THR A 30 3.85 -0.83 -0.93
N ILE A 31 4.65 -1.90 -1.01
CA ILE A 31 5.86 -2.04 -0.21
C ILE A 31 6.87 -0.95 -0.54
N ALA A 32 7.11 -0.66 -1.82
CA ALA A 32 8.00 0.41 -2.25
C ALA A 32 7.52 1.78 -1.73
N GLY A 33 6.24 2.10 -1.87
CA GLY A 33 5.66 3.34 -1.35
C GLY A 33 5.75 3.44 0.17
N THR A 34 5.59 2.32 0.88
CA THR A 34 5.75 2.25 2.34
C THR A 34 7.18 2.62 2.76
N PHE A 35 8.20 2.14 2.04
CA PHE A 35 9.59 2.55 2.28
C PHE A 35 9.83 4.04 2.05
N ILE A 36 9.25 4.60 0.97
CA ILE A 36 9.33 6.03 0.68
C ILE A 36 8.71 6.85 1.83
N VAL A 37 7.51 6.46 2.28
CA VAL A 37 6.82 7.15 3.39
C VAL A 37 7.59 7.04 4.70
N ASN A 38 8.14 5.86 5.01
CA ASN A 38 8.93 5.66 6.23
C ASN A 38 10.24 6.48 6.21
N ALA A 39 10.85 6.68 5.04
CA ALA A 39 12.03 7.53 4.92
C ALA A 39 11.74 9.03 5.19
N LEU A 40 10.47 9.41 5.25
CA LEU A 40 10.01 10.78 5.53
C LEU A 40 9.51 10.96 6.96
N ILE A 41 9.66 9.95 7.84
CA ILE A 41 9.26 10.06 9.25
C ILE A 41 9.82 11.33 9.90
N GLY A 42 8.96 12.03 10.62
CA GLY A 42 9.27 13.30 11.30
C GLY A 42 9.27 14.54 10.40
N LYS A 43 9.09 14.39 9.09
CA LYS A 43 8.90 15.52 8.17
C LYS A 43 7.41 15.83 8.01
N PRO A 44 7.00 17.12 7.97
CA PRO A 44 5.61 17.49 7.75
C PRO A 44 5.07 17.01 6.38
N SER A 45 5.95 16.77 5.41
CA SER A 45 5.60 16.26 4.08
C SER A 45 5.22 14.78 4.05
N GLN A 46 5.47 14.00 5.11
CA GLN A 46 5.22 12.55 5.12
C GLN A 46 3.77 12.21 4.78
N ARG A 47 2.82 12.88 5.45
CA ARG A 47 1.38 12.63 5.26
C ARG A 47 0.93 12.96 3.85
N PHE A 48 1.44 14.08 3.30
CA PHE A 48 1.16 14.49 1.93
C PHE A 48 1.68 13.46 0.92
N VAL A 49 2.94 13.01 1.06
CA VAL A 49 3.52 12.00 0.18
C VAL A 49 2.80 10.66 0.30
N GLY A 50 2.44 10.24 1.52
CA GLY A 50 1.65 9.03 1.74
C GLY A 50 0.29 9.08 1.06
N GLY A 51 -0.43 10.19 1.20
CA GLY A 51 -1.72 10.39 0.53
C GLY A 51 -1.59 10.42 -0.99
N LEU A 52 -0.58 11.12 -1.52
CA LEU A 52 -0.31 11.20 -2.95
C LEU A 52 0.00 9.82 -3.55
N LEU A 53 0.89 9.05 -2.93
CA LEU A 53 1.21 7.69 -3.36
C LEU A 53 -0.02 6.78 -3.28
N LEU A 54 -0.84 6.90 -2.24
CA LEU A 54 -2.10 6.15 -2.17
C LEU A 54 -3.03 6.49 -3.33
N SER A 55 -3.23 7.78 -3.62
CA SER A 55 -4.08 8.24 -4.73
C SER A 55 -3.57 7.77 -6.09
N ILE A 56 -2.25 7.82 -6.32
CA ILE A 56 -1.63 7.29 -7.54
C ILE A 56 -1.85 5.79 -7.63
N GLY A 57 -1.55 5.04 -6.57
CA GLY A 57 -1.71 3.59 -6.55
C GLY A 57 -3.14 3.14 -6.85
N ILE A 58 -4.13 3.75 -6.17
CA ILE A 58 -5.54 3.47 -6.42
C ILE A 58 -5.90 3.87 -7.86
N GLY A 59 -5.60 5.09 -8.29
CA GLY A 59 -5.92 5.59 -9.63
C GLY A 59 -5.35 4.69 -10.73
N CYS A 60 -4.06 4.34 -10.64
CA CYS A 60 -3.41 3.43 -11.59
C CYS A 60 -4.06 2.04 -11.59
N THR A 61 -4.41 1.49 -10.41
CA THR A 61 -5.03 0.16 -10.34
C THR A 61 -6.40 0.14 -11.01
N PHE A 62 -7.20 1.20 -10.88
CA PHE A 62 -8.49 1.33 -11.58
C PHE A 62 -8.36 1.50 -13.10
N LEU A 63 -7.21 1.96 -13.59
CA LEU A 63 -6.94 2.07 -15.03
C LEU A 63 -6.47 0.74 -15.65
N LEU A 64 -6.12 -0.25 -14.83
CA LEU A 64 -5.76 -1.58 -15.32
C LEU A 64 -7.03 -2.32 -15.75
N SER A 65 -7.17 -2.52 -17.06
CA SER A 65 -8.18 -3.41 -17.61
C SER A 65 -7.94 -4.84 -17.12
N ASN A 66 -9.01 -5.62 -16.90
CA ASN A 66 -8.99 -7.07 -16.67
C ASN A 66 -8.71 -7.58 -15.24
N ILE A 67 -8.64 -6.70 -14.22
CA ILE A 67 -8.68 -7.13 -12.81
C ILE A 67 -10.12 -7.49 -12.41
N GLN A 68 -10.33 -8.61 -11.71
CA GLN A 68 -11.65 -8.93 -11.17
C GLN A 68 -12.06 -7.92 -10.09
N PRO A 69 -13.35 -7.50 -10.03
CA PRO A 69 -13.79 -6.47 -9.10
C PRO A 69 -13.45 -6.73 -7.64
N TYR A 70 -13.53 -7.99 -7.18
CA TYR A 70 -13.17 -8.34 -5.82
C TYR A 70 -11.66 -8.18 -5.54
N MET A 71 -10.79 -8.54 -6.50
CA MET A 71 -9.34 -8.33 -6.38
C MET A 71 -8.99 -6.84 -6.39
N LEU A 72 -9.71 -6.05 -7.17
CA LEU A 72 -9.57 -4.59 -7.17
C LEU A 72 -9.91 -4.00 -5.79
N THR A 73 -11.01 -4.42 -5.19
CA THR A 73 -11.40 -4.00 -3.83
C THR A 73 -10.37 -4.44 -2.79
N VAL A 74 -9.93 -5.70 -2.83
CA VAL A 74 -8.89 -6.20 -1.91
C VAL A 74 -7.59 -5.42 -2.08
N GLY A 75 -7.16 -5.17 -3.32
CA GLY A 75 -5.93 -4.44 -3.63
C GLY A 75 -5.95 -2.99 -3.18
N THR A 76 -7.07 -2.30 -3.37
CA THR A 76 -7.24 -0.90 -2.94
C THR A 76 -7.31 -0.77 -1.42
N MET A 77 -8.02 -1.67 -0.74
CA MET A 77 -8.02 -1.77 0.72
C MET A 77 -6.64 -2.12 1.28
N PHE A 78 -5.89 -3.00 0.59
CA PHE A 78 -4.52 -3.34 0.94
C PHE A 78 -3.60 -2.11 0.87
N MET A 79 -3.65 -1.34 -0.21
CA MET A 79 -2.89 -0.10 -0.34
C MET A 79 -3.24 0.91 0.75
N LEU A 80 -4.53 1.16 0.99
CA LEU A 80 -5.00 2.07 2.04
C LEU A 80 -4.43 1.67 3.40
N LYS A 81 -4.64 0.40 3.77
CA LYS A 81 -4.17 -0.18 5.02
C LYS A 81 -2.65 -0.04 5.21
N VAL A 82 -1.86 -0.51 4.24
CA VAL A 82 -0.42 -0.70 4.44
C VAL A 82 0.35 0.57 4.15
N LEU A 83 0.14 1.18 2.98
CA LEU A 83 0.93 2.32 2.54
C LEU A 83 0.53 3.60 3.26
N PHE A 84 -0.75 3.77 3.62
CA PHE A 84 -1.21 5.00 4.26
C PHE A 84 -1.49 4.83 5.75
N SER A 85 -2.31 3.86 6.15
CA SER A 85 -2.68 3.73 7.57
C SER A 85 -1.53 3.23 8.45
N PHE A 86 -0.64 2.38 7.93
CA PHE A 86 0.46 1.82 8.71
C PHE A 86 1.82 2.51 8.51
N ALA A 87 2.11 3.01 7.31
CA ALA A 87 3.40 3.65 7.03
C ALA A 87 3.48 5.10 7.53
N VAL A 88 2.36 5.83 7.47
CA VAL A 88 2.33 7.24 7.83
C VAL A 88 2.24 7.38 9.35
N ASP A 89 3.07 8.25 9.93
CA ASP A 89 2.90 8.68 11.32
C ASP A 89 1.78 9.73 11.42
N HIS A 90 0.60 9.25 11.80
CA HIS A 90 -0.59 10.09 11.98
C HIS A 90 -0.57 10.88 13.28
N TYR A 91 0.15 10.40 14.29
CA TYR A 91 0.14 10.99 15.63
C TYR A 91 1.35 11.90 15.90
N GLY A 92 2.39 11.81 15.07
CA GLY A 92 3.62 12.59 15.24
C GLY A 92 4.49 12.07 16.39
N GLU A 93 4.19 10.88 16.91
CA GLU A 93 4.90 10.27 18.04
C GLU A 93 6.38 9.98 17.70
N ALA A 94 6.72 9.85 16.42
CA ALA A 94 8.09 9.62 16.00
C ALA A 94 8.99 10.86 16.19
N VAL A 95 8.41 12.07 16.25
CA VAL A 95 9.15 13.31 16.55
C VAL A 95 9.31 13.51 18.06
N GLU A 96 8.33 13.09 18.86
CA GLU A 96 8.35 13.25 20.32
C GLU A 96 9.41 12.38 21.01
N LYS A 97 9.86 11.30 20.34
CA LYS A 97 10.86 10.35 20.87
C LYS A 97 12.26 10.48 20.27
N ALA A 98 12.52 11.50 19.43
CA ALA A 98 13.80 11.75 18.77
C ALA A 98 14.57 12.88 19.46
#